data_AF-A0A3Q2FDK9-F1
#
_entry.id   AF-A0A3Q2FDK9-F1
#
_cell.length_a   1.000
_cell.length_b   1.000
_cell.length_c   1.000
_cell.angle_alpha   90.00
_cell.angle_beta   90.00
_cell.angle_gamma   90.00
#
_symmetry.space_group_name_H-M   'P 1'
#
loop_
_entity.id
_entity.type
_entity.pdbx_description
1 polymer ?
#
loop_
_entity_poly.entity_id
_entity_poly.type
_entity_poly.pdbx_seq_one_letter_code
_entity_poly.pdbx_strand_id
1 'polypeptide(L)'
;MMRFLLLFSRQGRLRLQKWFTAMSERERKKIIREMTTMVLARPARTCNFLQWKDLKIVYKRYASLYFCLGVDDGENELLALEVIHRYVELLDKYFGNVCELDIIFNFEKAYFILDEFLMGGEIQETSKQIVNRAIESSDMLQEDDHSEWYEVELFG
;
A
#
# COMPACT_ATOMS: atom_id res chain seq x y z
N MET A 1 15.66 -2.85 -4.35
CA MET A 1 14.70 -1.91 -3.73
C MET A 1 13.31 -2.07 -4.33
N MET A 2 12.25 -1.72 -3.59
CA MET A 2 10.90 -1.59 -4.12
C MET A 2 10.75 -0.31 -4.96
N ARG A 3 10.11 -0.41 -6.14
CA ARG A 3 9.87 0.73 -7.05
C ARG A 3 8.50 1.35 -6.87
N PHE A 4 7.47 0.50 -6.71
CA PHE A 4 6.11 0.93 -6.51
C PHE A 4 5.26 -0.16 -5.86
N LEU A 5 4.20 0.25 -5.17
CA LEU A 5 3.11 -0.61 -4.69
C LEU A 5 1.78 -0.10 -5.26
N LEU A 6 1.02 -0.99 -5.90
CA LEU A 6 -0.31 -0.69 -6.44
C LEU A 6 -1.35 -1.60 -5.79
N LEU A 7 -2.49 -1.02 -5.42
CA LEU A 7 -3.69 -1.75 -5.05
C LEU A 7 -4.76 -1.47 -6.10
N PHE A 8 -5.37 -2.51 -6.66
CA PHE A 8 -6.49 -2.37 -7.59
C PHE A 8 -7.53 -3.48 -7.43
N SER A 9 -8.78 -3.15 -7.74
CA SER A 9 -9.90 -4.08 -7.63
C SER A 9 -9.92 -5.12 -8.75
N ARG A 10 -10.79 -6.12 -8.63
CA ARG A 10 -11.09 -7.08 -9.72
C ARG A 10 -11.53 -6.41 -11.03
N GLN A 11 -12.12 -5.22 -10.96
CA GLN A 11 -12.54 -4.44 -12.13
C GLN A 11 -11.40 -3.54 -12.67
N GLY A 12 -10.21 -3.61 -12.08
CA GLY A 12 -9.05 -2.79 -12.47
C GLY A 12 -9.13 -1.35 -11.98
N ARG A 13 -9.98 -1.04 -11.00
CA ARG A 13 -10.03 0.30 -10.39
C ARG A 13 -8.90 0.42 -9.38
N LEU A 14 -8.02 1.40 -9.58
CA LEU A 14 -6.93 1.71 -8.67
C LEU A 14 -7.47 2.25 -7.34
N ARG A 15 -6.94 1.74 -6.23
CA ARG A 15 -7.29 2.15 -4.86
C ARG A 15 -6.13 2.87 -4.16
N LEU A 16 -4.90 2.41 -4.41
CA LEU A 16 -3.69 3.00 -3.85
C LEU A 16 -2.55 2.87 -4.86
N GLN A 17 -1.70 3.89 -4.93
CA GLN A 17 -0.46 3.88 -5.70
C GLN A 17 0.67 4.59 -4.93
N LYS A 18 1.61 3.83 -4.41
CA LYS A 18 2.84 4.37 -3.80
C LYS A 18 3.98 4.22 -4.80
N TRP A 19 4.66 5.33 -5.08
CA TRP A 19 5.84 5.38 -5.94
C TRP A 19 7.05 5.72 -5.09
N PHE A 20 7.99 4.79 -4.96
CA PHE A 20 9.21 4.98 -4.17
C PHE A 20 10.32 5.64 -4.99
N THR A 21 10.17 5.66 -6.31
CA THR A 21 11.09 6.33 -7.24
C THR A 21 10.40 7.47 -7.98
N ALA A 22 11.16 8.52 -8.25
CA ALA A 22 10.71 9.62 -9.10
C ALA A 22 10.43 9.12 -10.52
N MET A 23 9.24 9.39 -11.03
CA MET A 23 8.78 8.97 -12.36
C MET A 23 7.80 10.00 -12.91
N SER A 24 7.75 10.15 -14.23
CA SER A 24 6.75 11.03 -14.85
C SER A 24 5.34 10.45 -14.72
N GLU A 25 4.32 11.32 -14.68
CA GLU A 25 2.92 10.85 -14.65
C GLU A 25 2.57 9.95 -15.84
N ARG A 26 3.17 10.23 -17.02
CA ARG A 26 2.96 9.43 -18.22
C ARG A 26 3.43 7.99 -18.01
N GLU A 27 4.59 7.82 -17.41
CA GLU A 27 5.13 6.48 -17.08
C GLU A 27 4.30 5.79 -16.01
N ARG A 28 3.91 6.51 -14.94
CA ARG A 28 3.05 5.97 -13.89
C ARG A 28 1.73 5.42 -14.46
N LYS A 29 1.05 6.21 -15.30
CA LYS A 29 -0.19 5.80 -15.99
C LYS A 29 0.01 4.58 -16.89
N LYS A 30 1.16 4.49 -17.58
CA LYS A 30 1.52 3.33 -18.41
C LYS A 30 1.72 2.07 -17.54
N ILE A 31 2.48 2.19 -16.45
CA ILE A 31 2.75 1.08 -15.52
C ILE A 31 1.45 0.57 -14.91
N ILE A 32 0.60 1.45 -14.37
CA ILE A 32 -0.69 1.04 -13.77
C ILE A 32 -1.52 0.23 -14.76
N ARG A 33 -1.61 0.70 -16.02
CA ARG A 33 -2.36 -0.01 -17.07
C ARG A 33 -1.76 -1.39 -17.34
N GLU A 34 -0.45 -1.48 -17.57
CA GLU A 34 0.23 -2.74 -17.87
C GLU A 34 0.14 -3.73 -16.70
N MET A 35 0.39 -3.28 -15.47
CA MET A 35 0.30 -4.12 -14.26
C MET A 35 -1.12 -4.66 -14.08
N THR A 36 -2.13 -3.78 -14.17
CA THR A 36 -3.53 -4.17 -13.99
C THR A 36 -3.95 -5.18 -15.05
N THR A 37 -3.64 -4.94 -16.33
CA THR A 37 -3.99 -5.86 -17.42
C THR A 37 -3.28 -7.20 -17.26
N MET A 38 -1.98 -7.22 -16.99
CA MET A 38 -1.22 -8.47 -16.86
C MET A 38 -1.65 -9.29 -15.64
N VAL A 39 -1.84 -8.66 -14.48
CA VAL A 39 -2.21 -9.36 -13.25
C VAL A 39 -3.64 -9.91 -13.32
N LEU A 40 -4.60 -9.13 -13.84
CA LEU A 40 -6.00 -9.58 -13.94
C LEU A 40 -6.21 -10.69 -14.99
N ALA A 41 -5.36 -10.77 -16.00
CA ALA A 41 -5.42 -11.83 -17.02
C ALA A 41 -4.91 -13.19 -16.52
N ARG A 42 -4.27 -13.26 -15.34
CA ARG A 42 -3.64 -14.49 -14.85
C ARG A 42 -4.64 -15.47 -14.20
N PRO A 43 -4.57 -16.78 -14.51
CA PRO A 43 -5.36 -17.79 -13.82
C PRO A 43 -5.00 -17.92 -12.33
N ALA A 44 -5.96 -18.32 -11.50
CA ALA A 44 -5.84 -18.34 -10.04
C ALA A 44 -4.78 -19.30 -9.47
N ARG A 45 -4.34 -20.32 -10.21
CA ARG A 45 -3.34 -21.32 -9.77
C ARG A 45 -1.93 -21.05 -10.32
N THR A 46 -1.67 -19.85 -10.81
CA THR A 46 -0.33 -19.45 -11.24
C THR A 46 0.49 -18.91 -10.08
N CYS A 47 1.81 -18.85 -10.23
CA CYS A 47 2.69 -18.26 -9.22
C CYS A 47 2.41 -16.76 -9.06
N ASN A 48 2.78 -16.23 -7.89
CA ASN A 48 2.62 -14.82 -7.49
C ASN A 48 3.67 -13.89 -8.11
N PHE A 49 4.50 -14.39 -9.04
CA PHE A 49 5.65 -13.67 -9.58
C PHE A 49 5.55 -13.58 -11.10
N LEU A 50 5.97 -12.45 -11.65
CA LEU A 50 6.09 -12.24 -13.09
C LEU A 50 7.28 -11.32 -13.38
N GLN A 51 8.01 -11.62 -14.44
CA GLN A 51 9.04 -10.71 -14.96
C GLN A 51 8.36 -9.65 -15.83
N TRP A 52 8.69 -8.38 -15.61
CA TRP A 52 8.27 -7.30 -16.49
C TRP A 52 9.43 -6.34 -16.70
N LYS A 53 10.00 -6.35 -17.91
CA LYS A 53 11.24 -5.64 -18.23
C LYS A 53 12.35 -6.03 -17.24
N ASP A 54 13.04 -5.05 -16.68
CA ASP A 54 14.12 -5.23 -15.71
C ASP A 54 13.62 -5.31 -14.26
N LEU A 55 12.30 -5.43 -14.05
CA LEU A 55 11.70 -5.58 -12.73
C LEU A 55 11.06 -6.96 -12.56
N LYS A 56 11.10 -7.42 -11.31
CA LYS A 56 10.27 -8.51 -10.82
C LYS A 56 9.00 -7.93 -10.23
N ILE A 57 7.86 -8.47 -10.61
CA ILE A 57 6.57 -8.05 -10.09
C ILE A 57 6.03 -9.16 -9.21
N VAL A 58 5.74 -8.82 -7.97
CA VAL A 58 5.18 -9.70 -6.95
C VAL A 58 3.76 -9.25 -6.69
N TYR A 59 2.78 -10.16 -6.83
CA TYR A 59 1.39 -9.81 -6.61
C TYR A 59 0.65 -10.87 -5.80
N LYS A 60 -0.34 -10.42 -5.03
CA LYS A 60 -1.22 -11.30 -4.27
C LYS A 60 -2.63 -10.74 -4.23
N ARG A 61 -3.61 -11.64 -4.38
CA ARG A 61 -5.02 -11.30 -4.26
C ARG A 61 -5.51 -11.60 -2.83
N TYR A 62 -6.12 -10.60 -2.21
CA TYR A 62 -6.86 -10.71 -0.94
C TYR A 62 -8.31 -10.27 -1.20
N ALA A 63 -9.27 -11.18 -1.03
CA ALA A 63 -10.68 -10.95 -1.37
C ALA A 63 -10.89 -10.36 -2.79
N SER A 64 -11.36 -9.11 -2.89
CA SER A 64 -11.57 -8.39 -4.16
C SER A 64 -10.38 -7.51 -4.61
N LEU A 65 -9.34 -7.39 -3.78
CA LEU A 65 -8.19 -6.54 -4.05
C LEU A 65 -6.96 -7.33 -4.51
N TYR A 66 -6.23 -6.75 -5.45
CA TYR A 66 -4.91 -7.17 -5.85
C TYR A 66 -3.90 -6.18 -5.32
N PHE A 67 -2.90 -6.70 -4.63
CA PHE A 67 -1.70 -5.99 -4.21
C PHE A 67 -0.59 -6.37 -5.18
N CYS A 68 0.07 -5.38 -5.77
CA CYS A 68 1.07 -5.57 -6.81
C CYS A 68 2.28 -4.69 -6.52
N LEU A 69 3.41 -5.32 -6.22
CA LEU A 69 4.66 -4.69 -5.84
C LEU A 69 5.67 -4.92 -6.96
N GLY A 70 6.26 -3.83 -7.48
CA GLY A 70 7.38 -3.89 -8.40
C GLY A 70 8.70 -3.77 -7.65
N VAL A 71 9.60 -4.72 -7.82
CA VAL A 71 10.91 -4.78 -7.16
C VAL A 71 12.03 -4.96 -8.18
N ASP A 72 13.24 -4.53 -7.83
CA ASP A 72 14.43 -4.77 -8.65
C ASP A 72 14.74 -6.26 -8.82
N ASP A 73 15.43 -6.62 -9.90
CA ASP A 73 15.75 -8.01 -10.23
C ASP A 73 16.58 -8.74 -9.15
N GLY A 74 17.38 -8.00 -8.37
CA GLY A 74 18.18 -8.56 -7.27
C GLY A 74 17.39 -8.86 -5.98
N GLU A 75 16.12 -8.45 -5.90
CA GLU A 75 15.31 -8.61 -4.69
C GLU A 75 14.76 -10.02 -4.52
N ASN A 76 14.53 -10.40 -3.26
CA ASN A 76 13.91 -11.67 -2.90
C ASN A 76 12.38 -11.57 -3.04
N GLU A 77 11.81 -12.34 -3.95
CA GLU A 77 10.38 -12.29 -4.26
C GLU A 77 9.49 -12.80 -3.12
N LEU A 78 10.00 -13.74 -2.31
CA LEU A 78 9.28 -14.26 -1.14
C LEU A 78 9.24 -13.22 -0.02
N LEU A 79 10.34 -12.48 0.19
CA LEU A 79 10.37 -11.37 1.14
C LEU A 79 9.43 -10.24 0.69
N ALA A 80 9.44 -9.90 -0.60
CA ALA A 80 8.51 -8.94 -1.20
C ALA A 80 7.03 -9.38 -1.05
N LEU A 81 6.75 -10.69 -1.17
CA LEU A 81 5.42 -11.24 -0.92
C LEU A 81 5.02 -11.12 0.56
N GLU A 82 5.97 -11.32 1.47
CA GLU A 82 5.76 -11.14 2.91
C GLU A 82 5.54 -9.67 3.28
N VAL A 83 6.19 -8.72 2.60
CA VAL A 83 5.90 -7.28 2.75
C VAL A 83 4.45 -6.97 2.41
N ILE A 84 3.93 -7.52 1.30
CA ILE A 84 2.51 -7.37 0.95
C ILE A 84 1.63 -7.95 2.06
N HIS A 85 1.94 -9.16 2.55
CA HIS A 85 1.13 -9.79 3.58
C HIS A 85 1.14 -8.99 4.87
N ARG A 86 2.31 -8.51 5.29
CA ARG A 86 2.49 -7.67 6.48
C ARG A 86 1.64 -6.41 6.40
N TYR A 87 1.63 -5.74 5.26
CA TYR A 87 0.81 -4.55 5.08
C TYR A 87 -0.69 -4.85 5.19
N VAL A 88 -1.15 -5.98 4.66
CA VAL A 88 -2.55 -6.42 4.84
C VAL A 88 -2.88 -6.68 6.31
N GLU A 89 -1.97 -7.27 7.07
CA GLU A 89 -2.18 -7.50 8.51
C GLU A 89 -2.21 -6.19 9.32
N LEU A 90 -1.40 -5.19 8.94
CA LEU A 90 -1.44 -3.86 9.56
C LEU A 90 -2.77 -3.16 9.28
N LEU A 91 -3.23 -3.21 8.02
CA LEU A 91 -4.55 -2.69 7.64
C LEU A 91 -5.67 -3.41 8.41
N ASP A 92 -5.63 -4.73 8.50
CA ASP A 92 -6.64 -5.52 9.23
C ASP A 92 -6.65 -5.21 10.72
N LYS A 93 -5.47 -5.02 11.31
CA LYS A 93 -5.33 -4.65 12.71
C LYS A 93 -5.87 -3.26 13.01
N TYR A 94 -5.70 -2.31 12.08
CA TYR A 94 -6.19 -0.95 12.21
C TYR A 94 -7.70 -0.84 12.00
N PHE A 95 -8.22 -1.36 10.89
CA PHE A 95 -9.65 -1.23 10.53
C PHE A 95 -10.56 -2.26 11.21
N GLY A 96 -10.03 -3.41 11.63
CA GLY A 96 -10.79 -4.49 12.25
C GLY A 96 -11.68 -5.25 11.26
N ASN A 97 -11.15 -6.32 10.64
CA ASN A 97 -11.74 -7.02 9.50
C ASN A 97 -11.78 -6.16 8.24
N VAL A 98 -10.62 -5.70 7.81
CA VAL A 98 -10.48 -4.74 6.70
C VAL A 98 -11.15 -5.24 5.42
N CYS A 99 -11.88 -4.36 4.76
CA CYS A 99 -12.46 -4.58 3.45
C CYS A 99 -12.02 -3.52 2.42
N GLU A 100 -12.34 -3.74 1.14
CA GLU A 100 -12.00 -2.79 0.08
C GLU A 100 -12.63 -1.41 0.29
N LEU A 101 -13.83 -1.34 0.89
CA LEU A 101 -14.50 -0.07 1.14
C LEU A 101 -13.76 0.76 2.19
N ASP A 102 -13.18 0.14 3.22
CA ASP A 102 -12.43 0.85 4.24
C ASP A 102 -11.23 1.60 3.63
N ILE A 103 -10.54 0.96 2.68
CA ILE A 103 -9.42 1.58 1.94
C ILE A 103 -9.91 2.67 0.99
N ILE A 104 -11.11 2.54 0.41
CA ILE A 104 -11.68 3.56 -0.49
C ILE A 104 -12.07 4.81 0.30
N PHE A 105 -12.71 4.64 1.45
CA PHE A 105 -13.22 5.75 2.26
C PHE A 105 -12.14 6.40 3.11
N ASN A 106 -11.12 5.64 3.53
CA ASN A 106 -10.02 6.10 4.38
C ASN A 106 -8.66 5.89 3.69
N PHE A 107 -8.54 6.37 2.45
CA PHE A 107 -7.35 6.11 1.64
C PHE A 107 -6.10 6.78 2.23
N GLU A 108 -6.27 7.94 2.85
CA GLU A 108 -5.24 8.68 3.57
C GLU A 108 -4.70 7.88 4.76
N LYS A 109 -5.57 7.24 5.55
CA LYS A 109 -5.14 6.35 6.64
C LYS A 109 -4.36 5.15 6.11
N ALA A 110 -4.79 4.57 4.98
CA ALA A 110 -4.02 3.51 4.34
C ALA A 110 -2.61 3.98 3.91
N TYR A 111 -2.47 5.20 3.36
CA TYR A 111 -1.15 5.77 3.07
C TYR A 111 -0.32 6.01 4.34
N PHE A 112 -0.91 6.50 5.43
CA PHE A 112 -0.19 6.70 6.69
C PHE A 112 0.32 5.38 7.27
N ILE A 113 -0.52 4.35 7.31
CA ILE A 113 -0.11 2.99 7.74
C ILE A 113 1.03 2.46 6.87
N LEU A 114 0.95 2.68 5.56
CA LEU A 114 1.99 2.27 4.62
C LEU A 114 3.30 3.00 4.86
N ASP A 115 3.24 4.29 5.19
CA ASP A 115 4.41 5.15 5.36
C ASP A 115 5.11 4.93 6.71
N GLU A 116 4.38 4.50 7.75
CA GLU A 116 4.97 4.01 9.01
C GLU A 116 5.68 2.65 8.83
N PHE A 117 5.30 1.89 7.82
CA PHE A 117 5.88 0.57 7.54
C PHE A 117 7.05 0.64 6.54
N LEU A 118 6.88 1.38 5.44
CA LEU A 118 7.80 1.43 4.30
C LEU A 118 8.26 2.87 4.03
N MET A 119 9.57 3.03 3.86
CA MET A 119 10.15 4.32 3.50
C MET A 119 11.23 4.16 2.43
N GLY A 120 11.20 5.03 1.42
CA GLY A 120 12.22 5.04 0.36
C GLY A 120 12.31 3.76 -0.48
N GLY A 121 11.30 2.89 -0.44
CA GLY A 121 11.32 1.60 -1.14
C GLY A 121 11.98 0.47 -0.34
N GLU A 122 12.17 0.67 0.96
CA GLU A 122 12.70 -0.32 1.91
C GLU A 122 11.77 -0.45 3.14
N ILE A 123 11.94 -1.53 3.91
CA ILE A 123 11.22 -1.74 5.17
C ILE A 123 11.85 -0.84 6.23
N GLN A 124 11.05 0.05 6.83
CA GLN A 124 11.49 0.91 7.92
C GLN A 124 11.39 0.19 9.26
N GLU A 125 10.23 -0.43 9.54
CA GLU A 125 9.95 -1.08 10.80
C GLU A 125 9.41 -2.49 10.58
N THR A 126 9.98 -3.46 11.30
CA THR A 126 9.63 -4.88 11.16
C THR A 126 8.67 -5.35 12.25
N SER A 127 8.53 -4.61 13.35
CA SER A 127 7.65 -4.93 14.46
C SER A 127 6.26 -4.33 14.24
N LYS A 128 5.26 -5.20 14.02
CA LYS A 128 3.84 -4.80 13.94
C LYS A 128 3.41 -3.96 15.14
N GLN A 129 3.90 -4.29 16.34
CA GLN A 129 3.53 -3.60 17.57
C GLN A 129 4.07 -2.18 17.64
N ILE A 130 5.20 -1.89 17.00
CA ILE A 130 5.78 -0.54 16.95
C ILE A 130 5.01 0.28 15.91
N VAL A 131 4.80 -0.27 14.71
CA VAL A 131 4.02 0.39 13.65
C VAL A 131 2.63 0.78 14.15
N ASN A 132 1.89 -0.14 14.80
CA ASN A 132 0.55 0.15 15.31
C ASN A 132 0.57 1.26 16.37
N ARG A 133 1.54 1.26 17.30
CA ARG A 133 1.66 2.30 18.32
C ARG A 133 1.97 3.66 17.70
N ALA A 134 2.79 3.70 16.65
CA ALA A 134 3.08 4.92 15.92
C ALA A 134 1.83 5.47 15.22
N ILE A 135 1.04 4.59 14.57
CA ILE A 135 -0.23 4.97 13.94
C ILE A 135 -1.22 5.51 14.98
N GLU A 136 -1.41 4.81 16.11
CA GLU A 136 -2.30 5.25 17.21
C GLU A 136 -1.87 6.62 17.77
N SER A 137 -0.56 6.82 17.96
CA SER A 137 -0.02 8.10 18.45
C SER A 137 -0.25 9.24 17.45
N SER A 138 -0.07 8.97 16.16
CA SER A 138 -0.31 9.95 15.09
C SER A 138 -1.79 10.31 14.95
N ASP A 139 -2.70 9.35 15.16
CA ASP A 139 -4.14 9.61 15.16
C ASP A 139 -4.56 10.50 16.34
N MET A 140 -4.04 10.25 17.54
CA MET A 140 -4.30 11.10 18.71
C MET A 140 -3.86 12.55 18.48
N LEU A 141 -2.67 12.76 17.91
CA LEU A 141 -2.16 14.10 17.60
C LEU A 141 -3.02 14.83 16.56
N GLN A 142 -3.55 14.11 15.56
CA GLN A 142 -4.46 14.70 14.58
C GLN A 142 -5.79 15.14 15.20
N GLU A 143 -6.32 14.37 16.16
CA GLU A 143 -7.57 14.72 16.87
C GLU A 143 -7.39 15.92 17.81
N ASP A 144 -6.24 16.00 18.48
CA ASP A 144 -5.89 17.12 19.36
C ASP A 144 -5.77 18.44 18.56
N ASP A 145 -5.05 18.42 17.44
CA ASP A 145 -4.90 19.58 16.55
C ASP A 145 -6.28 20.10 16.10
N HIS A 146 -7.18 19.21 15.63
CA HIS A 146 -8.51 19.62 15.19
C HIS A 146 -9.33 20.28 16.30
N SER A 147 -9.18 19.81 17.53
CA SER A 147 -9.90 20.35 18.69
C SER A 147 -9.40 21.74 19.08
N GLU A 148 -8.09 21.97 19.05
CA GLU A 148 -7.49 23.29 19.30
C GLU A 148 -7.91 24.33 18.24
N TRP A 149 -7.97 23.96 16.96
CA TRP A 149 -8.45 24.85 15.90
C TRP A 149 -9.90 25.32 16.12
N TYR A 150 -10.80 24.43 16.55
CA TYR A 150 -12.18 24.81 16.85
C TYR A 150 -12.30 25.70 18.08
N GLU A 151 -11.49 25.49 19.12
CA GLU A 151 -11.47 26.39 20.28
C GLU A 151 -10.98 27.79 19.89
N VAL A 152 -9.97 27.91 19.03
CA VAL A 152 -9.47 29.20 18.55
C VAL A 152 -10.51 29.93 17.69
N GLU A 153 -11.27 29.24 16.83
CA GLU A 153 -12.31 29.90 16.00
C GLU A 153 -13.57 30.29 16.77
N LEU A 154 -13.95 29.53 17.81
CA LEU A 154 -15.16 29.81 18.59
C LEU A 154 -14.95 30.84 19.70
N PHE A 155 -13.72 30.96 20.21
CA PHE A 155 -13.40 31.79 21.37
C PHE A 155 -12.31 32.85 21.13
N GLY A 156 -11.73 32.93 19.92
CA GLY A 156 -10.83 34.00 19.47
C GLY A 156 -11.53 35.07 18.64
#